data_AF-A0A354B808-F1
#
_entry.id   AF-A0A354B808-F1
#
_cell.length_a   1.000
_cell.length_b   1.000
_cell.length_c   1.000
_cell.angle_alpha   90.00
_cell.angle_beta   90.00
_cell.angle_gamma   90.00
#
_symmetry.space_group_name_H-M   'P 1'
#
loop_
_entity.id
_entity.type
_entity.pdbx_description
1 polymer ?
#
loop_
_entity_poly.entity_id
_entity_poly.type
_entity_poly.pdbx_seq_one_letter_code
_entity_poly.pdbx_strand_id
1 'polypeptide(L)'
;EFAGIAVLRSARDGVAPPIAERKTLAVIESPPLDDIIASSLVDATTAEMLLKEYGIRSGTSAEREAVVFALAVGNGFSFAGLPFDITTTAYVDGSGRSSTNATTCEMIHATIVDPDGVGASVLPSAAESPVAGCAGSTGSALRVFAVARDSTTGLAGWYDAPNGERLTFAMLADDPSRFTVPDDAPEGTEPAGPYEFCNPLQAAMLDAITGHPYGPDLDDLGPVAPAG
;
A
#
# COMPACT_ATOMS: atom_id res chain seq x y z
N GLU A 1 -16.10 -2.66 38.02
CA GLU A 1 -14.83 -3.23 38.53
C GLU A 1 -14.32 -4.25 37.51
N PHE A 2 -13.24 -3.96 36.81
CA PHE A 2 -12.46 -4.98 36.11
C PHE A 2 -11.05 -4.87 36.70
N ALA A 3 -10.46 -6.00 37.11
CA ALA A 3 -9.13 -6.12 37.75
C ALA A 3 -8.94 -5.52 39.16
N GLY A 4 -10.00 -5.17 39.91
CA GLY A 4 -9.87 -4.71 41.31
C GLY A 4 -9.26 -3.31 41.48
N ILE A 5 -9.21 -2.52 40.39
CA ILE A 5 -8.71 -1.13 40.40
C ILE A 5 -9.90 -0.17 40.42
N ALA A 6 -9.93 0.75 41.38
CA ALA A 6 -10.94 1.80 41.48
C ALA A 6 -10.44 3.11 40.85
N VAL A 7 -11.07 3.53 39.74
CA VAL A 7 -10.79 4.81 39.09
C VAL A 7 -11.79 5.86 39.58
N LEU A 8 -11.31 6.81 40.39
CA LEU A 8 -12.17 7.74 41.13
C LEU A 8 -12.54 9.02 40.36
N ARG A 9 -11.89 9.28 39.23
CA ARG A 9 -12.09 10.48 38.40
C ARG A 9 -12.25 10.08 36.93
N SER A 10 -12.98 10.90 36.17
CA SER A 10 -13.14 10.70 34.73
C SER A 10 -11.80 10.85 33.99
N ALA A 11 -11.66 10.11 32.89
CA ALA A 11 -10.55 10.23 31.97
C ALA A 11 -10.45 11.65 31.39
N ARG A 12 -9.22 12.12 31.18
CA ARG A 12 -8.89 13.40 30.56
C ARG A 12 -7.60 13.25 29.77
N ASP A 13 -7.52 13.99 28.68
CA ASP A 13 -6.28 14.12 27.91
C ASP A 13 -5.29 15.03 28.66
N GLY A 14 -4.00 14.76 28.47
CA GLY A 14 -2.95 15.55 29.09
C GLY A 14 -1.55 15.08 28.69
N VAL A 15 -0.57 15.94 28.92
CA VAL A 15 0.84 15.59 28.71
C VAL A 15 1.30 14.72 29.88
N ALA A 16 1.92 13.58 29.57
CA ALA A 16 2.50 12.73 30.59
C ALA A 16 3.58 13.49 31.38
N PRO A 17 3.66 13.35 32.71
CA PRO A 17 4.69 14.00 33.55
C PRO A 17 6.12 13.72 33.05
N PRO A 18 7.16 14.44 33.46
CA PRO A 18 8.55 14.11 33.09
C PRO A 18 8.92 12.65 33.42
N ILE A 19 9.80 12.01 32.63
CA ILE A 19 10.17 10.59 32.82
C ILE A 19 10.65 10.30 34.25
N ALA A 20 11.38 11.23 34.87
CA ALA A 20 11.87 11.10 36.25
C ALA A 20 10.76 10.98 37.31
N GLU A 21 9.54 11.42 36.99
CA GLU A 21 8.37 11.35 37.87
C GLU A 21 7.46 10.16 37.57
N ARG A 22 7.75 9.40 36.49
CA ARG A 22 6.92 8.26 36.06
C ARG A 22 7.31 6.99 36.81
N LYS A 23 6.31 6.21 37.22
CA LYS A 23 6.48 4.83 37.68
C LYS A 23 5.73 3.88 36.74
N THR A 24 6.46 2.97 36.11
CA THR A 24 5.86 1.93 35.24
C THR A 24 5.08 0.95 36.10
N LEU A 25 3.78 0.79 35.80
CA LEU A 25 2.89 -0.15 36.50
C LEU A 25 2.68 -1.44 35.68
N ALA A 26 2.64 -1.31 34.36
CA ALA A 26 2.50 -2.41 33.42
C ALA A 26 3.12 -2.00 32.08
N VAL A 27 3.51 -2.98 31.28
CA VAL A 27 3.96 -2.83 29.89
C VAL A 27 3.09 -3.74 29.04
N ILE A 28 2.65 -3.23 27.90
CA ILE A 28 1.95 -4.00 26.88
C ILE A 28 2.83 -3.94 25.64
N GLU A 29 3.36 -5.09 25.24
CA GLU A 29 4.17 -5.21 24.04
C GLU A 29 3.26 -5.24 22.81
N SER A 30 3.70 -4.58 21.74
CA SER A 30 3.03 -4.66 20.44
C SER A 30 3.28 -6.03 19.78
N PRO A 31 2.48 -6.40 18.77
CA PRO A 31 2.89 -7.43 17.81
C PRO A 31 4.24 -7.09 17.16
N PRO A 32 4.92 -8.10 16.56
CA PRO A 32 6.07 -7.89 15.70
C PRO A 32 5.81 -6.84 14.61
N LEU A 33 6.86 -6.14 14.18
CA LEU A 33 6.74 -5.09 13.17
C LEU A 33 6.14 -5.59 11.85
N ASP A 34 6.50 -6.80 11.43
CA ASP A 34 5.99 -7.40 10.18
C ASP A 34 4.45 -7.56 10.22
N ASP A 35 3.89 -7.95 11.37
CA ASP A 35 2.43 -8.05 11.56
C ASP A 35 1.77 -6.66 11.51
N ILE A 36 2.45 -5.63 12.04
CA ILE A 36 1.97 -4.25 12.00
C ILE A 36 2.01 -3.72 10.56
N ILE A 37 3.07 -4.03 9.80
CA ILE A 37 3.19 -3.64 8.38
C ILE A 37 2.13 -4.35 7.54
N ALA A 38 1.95 -5.66 7.72
CA ALA A 38 0.87 -6.41 7.05
C ALA A 38 -0.51 -5.81 7.37
N SER A 39 -0.76 -5.46 8.64
CA SER A 39 -2.00 -4.78 9.05
C SER A 39 -2.16 -3.41 8.41
N SER A 40 -1.06 -2.68 8.22
CA SER A 40 -1.07 -1.34 7.62
C SER A 40 -1.52 -1.31 6.16
N LEU A 41 -1.39 -2.43 5.43
CA LEU A 41 -1.86 -2.51 4.04
C LEU A 41 -3.37 -2.31 3.92
N VAL A 42 -4.14 -2.68 4.95
CA VAL A 42 -5.60 -2.62 4.93
C VAL A 42 -6.19 -1.69 5.99
N ASP A 43 -5.45 -1.37 7.06
CA ASP A 43 -5.85 -0.40 8.06
C ASP A 43 -5.10 0.94 7.89
N ALA A 44 -5.84 1.92 7.37
CA ALA A 44 -5.36 3.28 7.20
C ALA A 44 -4.85 3.90 8.51
N THR A 45 -5.44 3.57 9.65
CA THR A 45 -4.99 4.12 10.95
C THR A 45 -3.59 3.64 11.28
N THR A 46 -3.35 2.33 11.15
CA THR A 46 -2.05 1.72 11.35
C THR A 46 -1.02 2.30 10.38
N ALA A 47 -1.36 2.46 9.10
CA ALA A 47 -0.45 3.07 8.11
C ALA A 47 -0.05 4.51 8.47
N GLU A 48 -1.00 5.36 8.88
CA GLU A 48 -0.71 6.72 9.33
C GLU A 48 0.13 6.75 10.61
N MET A 49 -0.11 5.82 11.54
CA MET A 49 0.66 5.72 12.78
C MET A 49 2.08 5.25 12.52
N LEU A 50 2.29 4.29 11.60
CA LEU A 50 3.63 3.87 11.17
C LEU A 50 4.41 5.02 10.54
N LEU A 51 3.77 5.82 9.69
CA LEU A 51 4.41 7.00 9.09
C LEU A 51 4.88 7.97 10.19
N LYS A 52 4.03 8.27 11.17
CA LYS A 52 4.41 9.17 12.28
C LYS A 52 5.52 8.59 13.15
N GLU A 53 5.47 7.28 13.45
CA GLU A 53 6.52 6.60 14.21
C GLU A 53 7.85 6.61 13.47
N TYR A 54 7.85 6.44 12.14
CA TYR A 54 9.05 6.62 11.33
C TYR A 54 9.63 8.04 11.51
N GLY A 55 8.79 9.07 11.51
CA GLY A 55 9.21 10.46 11.78
C GLY A 55 9.90 10.62 13.13
N ILE A 56 9.27 10.11 14.20
CA ILE A 56 9.83 10.13 15.55
C ILE A 56 11.19 9.42 15.58
N ARG A 57 11.29 8.20 15.02
CA ARG A 57 12.52 7.40 15.04
C ARG A 57 13.63 7.96 14.15
N SER A 58 13.26 8.66 13.08
CA SER A 58 14.18 9.36 12.19
C SER A 58 14.69 10.68 12.78
N GLY A 59 14.23 11.05 13.98
CA GLY A 59 14.66 12.26 14.67
C GLY A 59 13.99 13.54 14.16
N THR A 60 12.88 13.44 13.44
CA THR A 60 12.10 14.58 12.96
C THR A 60 10.94 14.88 13.92
N SER A 61 9.69 14.70 13.50
CA SER A 61 8.51 14.89 14.32
C SER A 61 7.43 13.86 13.95
N ALA A 62 6.37 13.80 14.76
CA ALA A 62 5.17 13.02 14.45
C ALA A 62 4.19 13.77 13.53
N GLU A 63 4.57 14.96 13.03
CA GLU A 63 3.73 15.75 12.14
C GLU A 63 3.91 15.26 10.71
N ARG A 64 2.80 14.88 10.07
CA ARG A 64 2.79 14.24 8.74
C ARG A 64 3.64 14.99 7.72
N GLU A 65 3.47 16.31 7.64
CA GLU A 65 4.18 17.17 6.69
C GLU A 65 5.70 17.10 6.87
N ALA A 66 6.18 17.11 8.12
CA ALA A 66 7.60 17.02 8.42
C ALA A 66 8.18 15.65 8.04
N VAL A 67 7.42 14.57 8.26
CA VAL A 67 7.86 13.21 7.89
C VAL A 67 7.91 13.04 6.38
N VAL A 68 6.85 13.45 5.69
CA VAL A 68 6.76 13.42 4.23
C VAL A 68 7.92 14.20 3.60
N PHE A 69 8.19 15.39 4.11
CA PHE A 69 9.32 16.20 3.65
C PHE A 69 10.65 15.47 3.86
N ALA A 70 10.86 14.83 5.01
CA ALA A 70 12.06 14.06 5.28
C ALA A 70 12.21 12.84 4.35
N LEU A 71 11.12 12.16 4.02
CA LEU A 71 11.14 11.03 3.08
C LEU A 71 11.45 11.47 1.64
N ALA A 72 10.75 12.48 1.14
CA ALA A 72 10.82 12.94 -0.23
C ALA A 72 12.06 13.80 -0.53
N VAL A 73 12.40 14.73 0.38
CA VAL A 73 13.49 15.71 0.19
C VAL A 73 14.74 15.34 0.99
N GLY A 74 14.56 14.66 2.12
CA GLY A 74 15.65 14.18 2.98
C GLY A 74 16.29 12.86 2.52
N ASN A 75 16.05 12.43 1.27
CA ASN A 75 16.56 11.20 0.67
C ASN A 75 16.12 9.90 1.35
N GLY A 76 15.03 9.90 2.13
CA GLY A 76 14.56 8.69 2.84
C GLY A 76 14.23 7.53 1.90
N PHE A 77 13.51 7.82 0.81
CA PHE A 77 13.21 6.79 -0.20
C PHE A 77 14.47 6.33 -0.96
N SER A 78 15.34 7.24 -1.34
CA SER A 78 16.60 6.90 -2.02
C SER A 78 17.54 6.09 -1.13
N PHE A 79 17.58 6.36 0.18
CA PHE A 79 18.33 5.57 1.15
C PHE A 79 17.80 4.13 1.26
N ALA A 80 16.48 3.96 1.11
CA ALA A 80 15.85 2.64 1.01
C ALA A 80 16.04 1.98 -0.36
N GLY A 81 16.83 2.57 -1.27
CA GLY A 81 17.08 2.03 -2.62
C GLY A 81 15.90 2.19 -3.57
N LEU A 82 14.91 3.01 -3.23
CA LEU A 82 13.69 3.16 -4.02
C LEU A 82 13.85 4.28 -5.07
N PRO A 83 13.31 4.09 -6.29
CA PRO A 83 13.46 4.99 -7.42
C PRO A 83 12.52 6.21 -7.30
N PHE A 84 12.67 6.97 -6.22
CA PHE A 84 11.84 8.14 -5.96
C PHE A 84 12.20 9.31 -6.87
N ASP A 85 11.19 9.86 -7.53
CA ASP A 85 11.28 11.08 -8.33
C ASP A 85 10.15 12.03 -7.94
N ILE A 86 10.52 13.21 -7.45
CA ILE A 86 9.58 14.25 -7.01
C ILE A 86 8.67 14.77 -8.13
N THR A 87 9.04 14.55 -9.40
CA THR A 87 8.25 14.98 -10.56
C THR A 87 7.13 14.01 -10.93
N THR A 88 7.24 12.74 -10.51
CA THR A 88 6.28 11.68 -10.83
C THR A 88 5.64 11.05 -9.59
N THR A 89 6.21 11.27 -8.41
CA THR A 89 5.77 10.72 -7.14
C THR A 89 5.41 11.83 -6.17
N ALA A 90 4.20 11.75 -5.60
CA ALA A 90 3.74 12.61 -4.53
C ALA A 90 3.31 11.71 -3.36
N TYR A 91 4.03 11.78 -2.26
CA TYR A 91 3.74 10.98 -1.07
C TYR A 91 3.25 11.93 0.02
N VAL A 92 1.96 11.93 0.34
CA VAL A 92 1.35 12.94 1.23
C VAL A 92 0.86 12.32 2.53
N ASP A 93 0.53 11.04 2.53
CA ASP A 93 0.08 10.29 3.70
C ASP A 93 0.60 8.85 3.68
N GLY A 94 0.37 8.10 4.76
CA GLY A 94 0.84 6.71 4.87
C GLY A 94 -0.18 5.70 4.33
N SER A 95 -1.46 6.07 4.34
CA SER A 95 -2.57 5.18 4.00
C SER A 95 -2.92 5.14 2.51
N GLY A 96 -2.35 6.02 1.69
CA GLY A 96 -2.72 6.15 0.28
C GLY A 96 -4.11 6.77 0.08
N ARG A 97 -4.72 7.35 1.13
CA ARG A 97 -6.12 7.81 1.06
C ARG A 97 -6.28 9.18 0.42
N SER A 98 -5.25 10.02 0.48
CA SER A 98 -5.22 11.32 -0.18
C SER A 98 -5.28 11.16 -1.69
N SER A 99 -6.16 11.91 -2.35
CA SER A 99 -6.23 12.01 -3.81
C SER A 99 -5.01 12.71 -4.43
N THR A 100 -4.17 13.33 -3.61
CA THR A 100 -2.92 13.96 -4.03
C THR A 100 -1.76 12.98 -4.10
N ASN A 101 -1.93 11.75 -3.60
CA ASN A 101 -0.88 10.74 -3.69
C ASN A 101 -0.69 10.34 -5.16
N ALA A 102 0.57 10.26 -5.57
CA ALA A 102 0.97 9.78 -6.88
C ALA A 102 2.21 8.90 -6.73
N THR A 103 2.27 7.84 -7.52
CA THR A 103 3.42 6.93 -7.56
C THR A 103 3.50 6.26 -8.93
N THR A 104 4.57 5.51 -9.17
CA THR A 104 4.79 4.78 -10.42
C THR A 104 4.79 3.28 -10.18
N CYS A 105 4.49 2.49 -11.22
CA CYS A 105 4.66 1.03 -11.14
C CYS A 105 6.11 0.64 -10.83
N GLU A 106 7.10 1.42 -11.26
CA GLU A 106 8.52 1.20 -10.97
C GLU A 106 8.80 1.35 -9.46
N MET A 107 8.24 2.38 -8.83
CA MET A 107 8.34 2.60 -7.39
C MET A 107 7.72 1.44 -6.61
N ILE A 108 6.53 0.99 -7.00
CA ILE A 108 5.86 -0.17 -6.38
C ILE A 108 6.67 -1.44 -6.60
N HIS A 109 7.12 -1.69 -7.82
CA HIS A 109 7.91 -2.87 -8.17
C HIS A 109 9.19 -2.95 -7.32
N ALA A 110 9.91 -1.84 -7.16
CA ALA A 110 11.11 -1.76 -6.32
C ALA A 110 10.85 -2.12 -4.85
N THR A 111 9.62 -1.93 -4.33
CA THR A 111 9.29 -2.32 -2.95
C THR A 111 9.08 -3.82 -2.76
N ILE A 112 8.78 -4.57 -3.84
CA ILE A 112 8.38 -5.99 -3.76
C ILE A 112 9.29 -6.93 -4.56
N VAL A 113 10.27 -6.40 -5.30
CA VAL A 113 11.16 -7.19 -6.16
C VAL A 113 12.13 -8.07 -5.36
N ASP A 114 12.53 -7.61 -4.17
CA ASP A 114 13.40 -8.38 -3.27
C ASP A 114 12.57 -9.45 -2.54
N PRO A 115 12.83 -10.75 -2.79
CA PRO A 115 12.09 -11.85 -2.18
C PRO A 115 12.25 -11.92 -0.66
N ASP A 116 13.38 -11.43 -0.12
CA ASP A 116 13.68 -11.39 1.30
C ASP A 116 13.30 -10.03 1.92
N GLY A 117 12.82 -9.09 1.09
CA GLY A 117 12.39 -7.76 1.49
C GLY A 117 11.04 -7.78 2.21
N VAL A 118 10.90 -6.88 3.18
CA VAL A 118 9.66 -6.73 3.97
C VAL A 118 8.45 -6.46 3.07
N GLY A 119 8.61 -5.67 1.99
CA GLY A 119 7.51 -5.36 1.09
C GLY A 119 6.94 -6.59 0.37
N ALA A 120 7.78 -7.57 0.03
CA ALA A 120 7.32 -8.83 -0.58
C ALA A 120 6.71 -9.80 0.43
N SER A 121 7.25 -9.85 1.65
CA SER A 121 6.88 -10.84 2.67
C SER A 121 5.52 -10.59 3.31
N VAL A 122 5.08 -9.32 3.37
CA VAL A 122 3.82 -8.91 4.01
C VAL A 122 2.60 -9.00 3.08
N LEU A 123 2.81 -9.31 1.79
CA LEU A 123 1.71 -9.40 0.83
C LEU A 123 0.80 -10.60 1.15
N PRO A 124 -0.52 -10.40 1.25
CA PRO A 124 -1.43 -11.49 1.56
C PRO A 124 -1.56 -12.46 0.39
N SER A 125 -2.08 -13.66 0.67
CA SER A 125 -2.53 -14.56 -0.39
C SER A 125 -3.66 -13.92 -1.19
N ALA A 126 -3.69 -14.14 -2.51
CA ALA A 126 -4.81 -13.72 -3.34
C ALA A 126 -6.14 -14.40 -2.93
N ALA A 127 -6.09 -15.60 -2.33
CA ALA A 127 -7.27 -16.27 -1.78
C ALA A 127 -7.88 -15.53 -0.58
N GLU A 128 -7.11 -14.67 0.08
CA GLU A 128 -7.53 -13.88 1.26
C GLU A 128 -7.70 -12.39 0.92
N SER A 129 -7.57 -12.01 -0.36
CA SER A 129 -7.65 -10.63 -0.81
C SER A 129 -8.93 -10.37 -1.63
N PRO A 130 -9.25 -9.10 -1.93
CA PRO A 130 -10.41 -8.76 -2.74
C PRO A 130 -10.42 -9.35 -4.16
N VAL A 131 -9.28 -9.87 -4.64
CA VAL A 131 -9.18 -10.51 -5.97
C VAL A 131 -9.34 -12.04 -5.94
N ALA A 132 -9.75 -12.63 -4.82
CA ALA A 132 -9.96 -14.07 -4.69
C ALA A 132 -10.89 -14.65 -5.77
N GLY A 133 -11.89 -13.88 -6.21
CA GLY A 133 -12.85 -14.31 -7.24
C GLY A 133 -12.26 -14.48 -8.64
N CYS A 134 -11.15 -13.81 -8.96
CA CYS A 134 -10.50 -13.86 -10.27
C CYS A 134 -9.08 -14.46 -10.22
N ALA A 135 -8.50 -14.66 -9.04
CA ALA A 135 -7.21 -15.33 -8.88
C ALA A 135 -7.27 -16.86 -9.15
N GLY A 136 -8.47 -17.44 -9.23
CA GLY A 136 -8.64 -18.86 -9.55
C GLY A 136 -8.04 -19.82 -8.52
N SER A 137 -7.68 -21.03 -8.96
CA SER A 137 -7.17 -22.09 -8.08
C SER A 137 -5.74 -21.88 -7.58
N THR A 138 -4.99 -20.95 -8.17
CA THR A 138 -3.61 -20.60 -7.80
C THR A 138 -3.56 -19.51 -6.73
N GLY A 139 -4.71 -19.01 -6.26
CA GLY A 139 -4.80 -17.89 -5.33
C GLY A 139 -4.02 -18.07 -4.03
N SER A 140 -3.79 -19.31 -3.57
CA SER A 140 -2.97 -19.59 -2.38
C SER A 140 -1.46 -19.36 -2.58
N ALA A 141 -0.97 -19.50 -3.81
CA ALA A 141 0.43 -19.32 -4.19
C ALA A 141 0.72 -17.91 -4.71
N LEU A 142 -0.30 -17.21 -5.21
CA LEU A 142 -0.22 -15.82 -5.62
C LEU A 142 -0.25 -14.90 -4.39
N ARG A 143 0.77 -14.04 -4.25
CA ARG A 143 0.76 -12.94 -3.26
C ARG A 143 0.40 -11.65 -3.96
N VAL A 144 -0.60 -10.95 -3.44
CA VAL A 144 -1.11 -9.75 -4.10
C VAL A 144 -1.74 -8.79 -3.11
N PHE A 145 -1.35 -7.53 -3.23
CA PHE A 145 -2.09 -6.41 -2.70
C PHE A 145 -2.93 -5.80 -3.83
N ALA A 146 -4.21 -5.54 -3.55
CA ALA A 146 -5.15 -5.02 -4.51
C ALA A 146 -5.87 -3.80 -3.94
N VAL A 147 -6.03 -2.77 -4.76
CA VAL A 147 -6.79 -1.57 -4.43
C VAL A 147 -7.80 -1.28 -5.55
N ALA A 148 -9.00 -0.89 -5.15
CA ALA A 148 -10.06 -0.43 -6.03
C ALA A 148 -10.80 0.66 -5.27
N ARG A 149 -10.63 1.91 -5.69
CA ARG A 149 -11.20 3.06 -5.01
C ARG A 149 -11.53 4.17 -5.99
N ASP A 150 -12.78 4.59 -5.98
CA ASP A 150 -13.31 5.67 -6.79
C ASP A 150 -13.00 5.40 -8.29
N SER A 151 -11.98 6.04 -8.83
CA SER A 151 -11.49 5.88 -10.22
C SER A 151 -10.03 5.43 -10.31
N THR A 152 -9.51 4.80 -9.26
CA THR A 152 -8.21 4.13 -9.24
C THR A 152 -8.43 2.65 -9.02
N THR A 153 -7.69 1.84 -9.75
CA THR A 153 -7.46 0.46 -9.35
C THR A 153 -6.01 0.07 -9.54
N GLY A 154 -5.53 -0.88 -8.74
CA GLY A 154 -4.16 -1.34 -8.81
C GLY A 154 -3.96 -2.71 -8.21
N LEU A 155 -2.92 -3.37 -8.70
CA LEU A 155 -2.43 -4.66 -8.20
C LEU A 155 -0.91 -4.57 -8.04
N ALA A 156 -0.39 -5.16 -6.98
CA ALA A 156 1.04 -5.35 -6.80
C ALA A 156 1.26 -6.71 -6.16
N GLY A 157 2.18 -7.50 -6.69
CA GLY A 157 2.32 -8.87 -6.21
C GLY A 157 3.47 -9.65 -6.80
N TRP A 158 3.54 -10.90 -6.36
CA TRP A 158 4.46 -11.88 -6.89
C TRP A 158 3.87 -13.29 -6.93
N TYR A 159 4.43 -14.13 -7.80
CA TYR A 159 4.05 -15.52 -7.99
C TYR A 159 5.28 -16.38 -8.27
N ASP A 160 5.43 -17.47 -7.53
CA ASP A 160 6.44 -18.50 -7.82
C ASP A 160 5.85 -19.51 -8.80
N ALA A 161 6.33 -19.46 -10.04
CA ALA A 161 5.87 -20.35 -11.10
C ALA A 161 6.45 -21.77 -10.93
N PRO A 162 5.78 -22.82 -11.48
CA PRO A 162 6.23 -24.20 -11.33
C PRO A 162 7.61 -24.51 -11.91
N ASN A 163 8.11 -23.67 -12.83
CA ASN A 163 9.46 -23.77 -13.40
C ASN A 163 10.55 -23.18 -12.49
N GLY A 164 10.19 -22.64 -11.33
CA GLY A 164 11.10 -22.03 -10.36
C GLY A 164 11.38 -20.54 -10.61
N GLU A 165 10.75 -19.92 -11.60
CA GLU A 165 10.85 -18.48 -11.83
C GLU A 165 9.86 -17.73 -10.92
N ARG A 166 10.31 -16.61 -10.37
CA ARG A 166 9.44 -15.68 -9.65
C ARG A 166 9.04 -14.54 -10.58
N LEU A 167 7.74 -14.40 -10.78
CA LEU A 167 7.16 -13.22 -11.42
C LEU A 167 6.84 -12.17 -10.37
N THR A 168 7.26 -10.93 -10.60
CA THR A 168 6.89 -9.76 -9.81
C THR A 168 6.14 -8.80 -10.72
N PHE A 169 5.07 -8.20 -10.22
CA PHE A 169 4.19 -7.40 -11.06
C PHE A 169 3.62 -6.20 -10.30
N ALA A 170 3.40 -5.12 -11.03
CA ALA A 170 2.71 -3.94 -10.55
C ALA A 170 1.83 -3.39 -11.68
N MET A 171 0.59 -3.07 -11.36
CA MET A 171 -0.40 -2.46 -12.24
C MET A 171 -1.03 -1.30 -11.48
N LEU A 172 -1.08 -0.14 -12.11
CA LEU A 172 -1.85 1.02 -11.67
C LEU A 172 -2.66 1.52 -12.85
N ALA A 173 -3.95 1.72 -12.61
CA ALA A 173 -4.86 2.29 -13.58
C ALA A 173 -5.69 3.38 -12.90
N ASP A 174 -5.55 4.61 -13.40
CA ASP A 174 -6.33 5.77 -12.98
C ASP A 174 -7.23 6.22 -14.13
N ASP A 175 -8.41 6.77 -13.83
CA ASP A 175 -9.19 7.46 -14.85
C ASP A 175 -8.47 8.72 -15.36
N PRO A 176 -8.13 8.81 -16.66
CA PRO A 176 -7.59 10.04 -17.23
C PRO A 176 -8.52 11.26 -17.07
N SER A 177 -9.84 11.04 -16.91
CA SER A 177 -10.82 12.12 -16.76
C SER A 177 -10.59 12.97 -15.51
N ARG A 178 -9.91 12.45 -14.48
CA ARG A 178 -9.60 13.17 -13.23
C ARG A 178 -8.64 14.34 -13.40
N PHE A 179 -7.92 14.40 -14.52
CA PHE A 179 -7.08 15.55 -14.86
C PHE A 179 -7.83 16.62 -15.66
N THR A 180 -9.08 16.34 -16.06
CA THR A 180 -9.83 17.15 -17.03
C THR A 180 -11.27 17.45 -16.65
N VAL A 181 -11.81 16.91 -15.54
CA VAL A 181 -13.16 17.23 -15.08
C VAL A 181 -13.12 18.57 -14.36
N PRO A 182 -13.67 19.66 -14.94
CA PRO A 182 -13.73 20.95 -14.27
C PRO A 182 -14.73 20.90 -13.09
N ASP A 183 -14.51 21.74 -12.08
CA ASP A 183 -15.30 21.80 -10.84
C ASP A 183 -16.81 22.02 -11.05
N ASP A 184 -17.23 22.44 -12.26
CA ASP A 184 -18.61 22.69 -12.66
C ASP A 184 -19.26 21.56 -13.49
N ALA A 185 -18.64 20.38 -13.54
CA ALA A 185 -19.21 19.23 -14.22
C ALA A 185 -20.55 18.79 -13.57
N PRO A 186 -21.58 18.48 -14.37
CA PRO A 186 -22.89 18.08 -13.86
C PRO A 186 -22.82 16.76 -13.07
N GLU A 187 -23.59 16.65 -11.98
CA GLU A 187 -23.75 15.41 -11.21
C GLU A 187 -24.08 14.23 -12.14
N GLY A 188 -23.24 13.18 -12.10
CA GLY A 188 -23.38 11.99 -12.95
C GLY A 188 -22.29 11.84 -14.03
N THR A 189 -21.31 12.72 -14.12
CA THR A 189 -20.04 12.47 -14.85
C THR A 189 -19.14 11.53 -14.05
N GLU A 190 -19.69 10.42 -13.55
CA GLU A 190 -18.89 9.42 -12.88
C GLU A 190 -17.97 8.70 -13.88
N PRO A 191 -16.72 8.42 -13.48
CA PRO A 191 -15.73 7.76 -14.29
C PRO A 191 -16.22 6.36 -14.71
N ALA A 192 -16.58 6.20 -15.99
CA ALA A 192 -16.95 4.90 -16.56
C ALA A 192 -15.69 4.11 -16.86
N GLY A 193 -15.20 3.33 -15.91
CA GLY A 193 -14.03 2.50 -16.11
C GLY A 193 -13.95 1.30 -15.17
N PRO A 194 -13.00 0.38 -15.42
CA PRO A 194 -12.86 -0.89 -14.71
C PRO A 194 -12.20 -0.67 -13.32
N TYR A 195 -12.75 0.21 -12.49
CA TYR A 195 -12.15 0.57 -11.18
C TYR A 195 -12.57 -0.35 -10.04
N GLU A 196 -13.32 -1.40 -10.37
CA GLU A 196 -13.70 -2.47 -9.45
C GLU A 196 -12.61 -3.57 -9.40
N PHE A 197 -12.62 -4.33 -8.31
CA PHE A 197 -11.83 -5.55 -8.20
C PHE A 197 -12.27 -6.58 -9.24
N CYS A 198 -11.31 -7.37 -9.73
CA CYS A 198 -11.56 -8.42 -10.71
C CYS A 198 -12.18 -7.93 -12.02
N ASN A 199 -11.90 -6.68 -12.38
CA ASN A 199 -12.21 -6.21 -13.72
C ASN A 199 -11.45 -7.03 -14.80
N PRO A 200 -11.87 -6.98 -16.08
CA PRO A 200 -11.30 -7.82 -17.12
C PRO A 200 -9.78 -7.72 -17.28
N LEU A 201 -9.20 -6.53 -17.09
CA LEU A 201 -7.74 -6.33 -17.17
C LEU A 201 -7.03 -7.03 -16.02
N GLN A 202 -7.51 -6.85 -14.78
CA GLN A 202 -6.97 -7.56 -13.61
C GLN A 202 -7.08 -9.07 -13.76
N ALA A 203 -8.24 -9.56 -14.18
CA ALA A 203 -8.46 -10.99 -14.37
C ALA A 203 -7.52 -11.57 -15.44
N ALA A 204 -7.38 -10.91 -16.59
CA ALA A 204 -6.48 -11.36 -17.66
C ALA A 204 -5.01 -11.34 -17.23
N MET A 205 -4.60 -10.30 -16.49
CA MET A 205 -3.25 -10.18 -15.97
C MET A 205 -2.93 -11.30 -14.96
N LEU A 206 -3.83 -11.56 -14.00
CA LEU A 206 -3.66 -12.63 -13.02
C LEU A 206 -3.67 -14.02 -13.67
N ASP A 207 -4.53 -14.25 -14.66
CA ASP A 207 -4.57 -15.50 -15.42
C ASP A 207 -3.24 -15.76 -16.15
N ALA A 208 -2.71 -14.75 -16.84
CA ALA A 208 -1.44 -14.88 -17.53
C ALA A 208 -0.25 -15.12 -16.58
N ILE A 209 -0.17 -14.37 -15.48
CA ILE A 209 0.87 -14.55 -14.45
C ILE A 209 0.83 -15.96 -13.90
N THR A 210 -0.37 -16.45 -13.54
CA THR A 210 -0.51 -17.76 -12.91
C THR A 210 -0.40 -18.92 -13.90
N GLY A 211 -0.62 -18.66 -15.19
CA GLY A 211 -0.39 -19.59 -16.29
C GLY A 211 1.09 -19.75 -16.69
N HIS A 212 1.98 -18.85 -16.27
CA HIS A 212 3.41 -18.91 -16.60
C HIS A 212 4.08 -20.24 -16.18
N PRO A 213 4.96 -20.83 -17.01
CA PRO A 213 5.47 -20.34 -18.30
C PRO A 213 4.63 -20.72 -19.53
N TYR A 214 3.44 -21.27 -19.34
CA TYR A 214 2.63 -21.85 -20.42
C TYR A 214 1.44 -20.98 -20.83
N GLY A 215 1.20 -19.87 -20.12
CA GLY A 215 0.18 -18.86 -20.42
C GLY A 215 0.56 -17.96 -21.60
N PRO A 216 -0.31 -16.99 -21.96
CA PRO A 216 0.04 -15.97 -22.94
C PRO A 216 1.27 -15.19 -22.49
N ASP A 217 2.04 -14.65 -23.46
CA ASP A 217 3.24 -13.88 -23.13
C ASP A 217 2.86 -12.65 -22.31
N LEU A 218 3.67 -12.29 -21.31
CA LEU A 218 3.40 -11.11 -20.48
C LEU A 218 3.46 -9.83 -21.31
N ASP A 219 4.25 -9.83 -22.39
CA ASP A 219 4.33 -8.74 -23.36
C ASP A 219 3.00 -8.51 -24.12
N ASP A 220 2.13 -9.53 -24.20
CA ASP A 220 0.80 -9.41 -24.83
C ASP A 220 -0.22 -8.67 -23.94
N LEU A 221 0.13 -8.38 -22.68
CA LEU A 221 -0.75 -7.75 -21.69
C LEU A 221 -0.46 -6.26 -21.47
N GLY A 222 0.60 -5.73 -22.09
CA GLY A 222 0.96 -4.31 -22.02
C GLY A 222 -0.03 -3.43 -22.80
N PRO A 223 -0.16 -2.13 -22.45
CA PRO A 223 -0.88 -1.19 -23.29
C PRO A 223 -0.21 -1.19 -24.68
N VAL A 224 -1.00 -1.52 -25.71
CA VAL A 224 -0.57 -1.52 -27.11
C VAL A 224 0.22 -0.24 -27.39
N ALA A 225 1.44 -0.39 -27.93
CA ALA A 225 2.36 0.71 -28.20
C ALA A 225 1.64 1.94 -28.76
N PRO A 226 2.04 3.18 -28.39
CA PRO A 226 1.42 4.37 -28.94
C PRO A 226 1.51 4.29 -30.47
N ALA A 227 0.36 4.40 -31.13
CA ALA A 227 0.30 4.49 -32.58
C ALA A 227 1.27 5.62 -33.01
N GLY A 228 2.25 5.25 -33.83
CA GLY A 228 3.23 6.19 -34.39
C GLY A 228 2.61 7.25 -35.29
#